data_AF-A0A836VKZ0-F1
#
_entry.id   AF-A0A836VKZ0-F1
#
_cell.length_a   1.000
_cell.length_b   1.000
_cell.length_c   1.000
_cell.angle_alpha   90.00
_cell.angle_beta   90.00
_cell.angle_gamma   90.00
#
_symmetry.space_group_name_H-M   'P 1'
#
loop_
_entity.id
_entity.type
_entity.pdbx_description
1 polymer ?
#
loop_
_entity_poly.entity_id
_entity_poly.type
_entity_poly.pdbx_seq_one_letter_code
_entity_poly.pdbx_strand_id
1 'polypeptide(L)'
;MARDPSKARIQAVPVTPKAATHIFRIPLSPLARRRLTNFRCNRRGYWSLWIFLILFAISLPAEFIANDKPLLIRFQEQYYVPVLATYPETAFGGDFETEANYRDTFVRELIESEGWMLWPLIPYSFNTINYHLHRPAPSPPSSSNWLGTDDQARDVVA
;
A
#
# COMPACT_ATOMS: atom_id res chain seq x y z
N MET A 1 55.02 -20.27 63.17
CA MET A 1 53.57 -20.31 62.84
C MET A 1 53.36 -19.51 61.55
N ALA A 2 53.49 -20.16 60.40
CA ALA A 2 53.44 -19.52 59.09
C ALA A 2 51.99 -19.48 58.55
N ARG A 3 51.53 -18.33 58.07
CA ARG A 3 50.24 -18.20 57.38
C ARG A 3 50.43 -18.61 55.91
N ASP A 4 49.75 -19.68 55.50
CA ASP A 4 49.64 -20.11 54.11
C ASP A 4 48.80 -19.09 53.30
N PRO A 5 49.33 -18.47 52.24
CA PRO A 5 48.60 -17.51 51.41
C PRO A 5 47.71 -18.17 50.34
N SER A 6 47.66 -19.51 50.25
CA SER A 6 46.83 -20.18 49.25
C SER A 6 45.40 -20.39 49.76
N LYS A 7 44.48 -19.49 49.38
CA LYS A 7 43.03 -19.73 49.11
C LYS A 7 42.20 -18.44 49.23
N ALA A 8 42.51 -17.43 48.43
CA ALA A 8 41.47 -16.51 47.97
C ALA A 8 40.74 -17.18 46.79
N ARG A 9 39.80 -18.07 47.08
CA ARG A 9 38.96 -18.69 46.05
C ARG A 9 37.99 -17.63 45.55
N ILE A 10 38.29 -17.01 44.41
CA ILE A 10 37.38 -16.12 43.70
C ILE A 10 36.12 -16.95 43.38
N GLN A 11 35.06 -16.79 44.18
CA GLN A 11 33.76 -17.34 43.84
C GLN A 11 33.26 -16.57 42.62
N ALA A 12 33.17 -17.25 41.48
CA ALA A 12 32.53 -16.70 40.30
C ALA A 12 31.08 -16.36 40.66
N VAL A 13 30.74 -15.08 40.65
CA VAL A 13 29.36 -14.62 40.78
C VAL A 13 28.60 -15.20 39.57
N PRO A 14 27.50 -15.95 39.78
CA PRO A 14 26.74 -16.50 38.66
C PRO A 14 26.11 -15.34 37.89
N VAL A 15 26.63 -15.06 36.70
CA VAL A 15 25.99 -14.13 35.76
C VAL A 15 24.78 -14.86 35.19
N THR A 16 23.59 -14.51 35.66
CA THR A 16 22.34 -15.01 35.08
C THR A 16 22.23 -14.50 33.64
N PRO A 17 22.11 -15.39 32.64
CA PRO A 17 21.95 -14.96 31.25
C PRO A 17 20.63 -14.20 31.12
N LYS A 18 20.72 -12.94 30.68
CA LYS A 18 19.54 -12.11 30.41
C LYS A 18 18.71 -12.78 29.32
N ALA A 19 17.42 -13.00 29.58
CA ALA A 19 16.51 -13.72 28.67
C ALA A 19 16.68 -13.30 27.20
N ALA A 20 16.82 -14.29 26.33
CA ALA A 20 16.98 -14.09 24.90
C ALA A 20 15.74 -13.38 24.33
N THR A 21 15.97 -12.28 23.59
CA THR A 21 14.88 -11.60 22.87
C THR A 21 14.80 -12.21 21.49
N HIS A 22 13.61 -12.69 21.10
CA HIS A 22 13.37 -13.31 19.81
C HIS A 22 12.52 -12.41 18.92
N ILE A 23 12.84 -12.35 17.63
CA ILE A 23 11.99 -11.76 16.59
C ILE A 23 11.71 -12.87 15.57
N PHE A 24 10.44 -13.16 15.29
CA PHE A 24 10.04 -14.25 14.38
C PHE A 24 10.78 -15.58 14.64
N ARG A 25 10.91 -15.96 15.92
CA ARG A 25 11.68 -17.13 16.42
C ARG A 25 13.20 -17.10 16.21
N ILE A 26 13.76 -16.09 15.55
CA ILE A 26 15.21 -15.92 15.40
C ILE A 26 15.77 -15.26 16.69
N PRO A 27 16.80 -15.84 17.34
CA PRO A 27 17.42 -15.23 18.51
C PRO A 27 18.18 -13.97 18.11
N LEU A 28 17.90 -12.84 18.79
CA LEU A 28 18.63 -11.61 18.53
C LEU A 28 20.01 -11.64 19.19
N SER A 29 21.03 -11.27 18.43
CA SER A 29 22.36 -11.04 18.99
C SER A 29 22.33 -9.92 20.04
N PRO A 30 23.24 -9.94 21.02
CA PRO A 30 23.33 -8.87 22.04
C PRO A 30 23.47 -7.46 21.43
N LEU A 31 24.19 -7.35 20.30
CA LEU A 31 24.36 -6.10 19.56
C LEU A 31 23.05 -5.65 18.89
N ALA A 32 22.33 -6.57 18.24
CA ALA A 32 21.04 -6.26 17.62
C ALA A 32 20.01 -5.80 18.67
N ARG A 33 19.99 -6.45 19.83
CA ARG A 33 19.13 -6.04 20.94
C ARG A 33 19.43 -4.63 21.42
N ARG A 34 20.70 -4.29 21.62
CA ARG A 34 21.11 -2.93 22.02
C ARG A 34 20.71 -1.88 20.97
N ARG A 35 20.89 -2.18 19.69
CA ARG A 35 20.45 -1.31 18.58
C ARG A 35 18.94 -1.10 18.59
N LEU A 36 18.16 -2.15 18.80
CA LEU A 36 16.70 -2.06 18.88
C LEU A 36 16.24 -1.23 20.08
N THR A 37 16.86 -1.39 21.24
CA THR A 37 16.58 -0.55 22.42
C THR A 37 16.90 0.92 22.13
N ASN A 38 18.08 1.21 21.58
CA ASN A 38 18.48 2.58 21.23
C ASN A 38 17.53 3.20 20.19
N PHE A 39 17.09 2.42 19.20
CA PHE A 39 16.13 2.86 18.19
C PHE A 39 14.76 3.18 18.81
N ARG A 40 14.24 2.32 19.70
CA ARG A 40 12.97 2.56 20.40
C ARG A 40 13.03 3.77 21.34
N CYS A 41 14.19 4.08 21.91
CA CYS A 41 14.39 5.30 22.72
C CYS A 41 14.37 6.58 21.87
N ASN A 42 14.72 6.51 20.58
CA ASN A 42 14.60 7.64 19.67
C ASN A 42 13.15 7.81 19.21
N ARG A 43 12.39 8.65 19.93
CA ARG A 43 10.96 8.90 19.66
C ARG A 43 10.69 9.31 18.22
N ARG A 44 11.54 10.17 17.63
CA ARG A 44 11.37 10.65 16.24
C ARG A 44 11.54 9.50 15.25
N GLY A 45 12.64 8.75 15.37
CA GLY A 45 12.90 7.60 14.50
C GLY A 45 11.83 6.51 14.61
N TYR A 46 11.33 6.26 15.82
CA TYR A 46 10.26 5.30 16.06
C TYR A 46 8.94 5.71 15.39
N TRP A 47 8.52 6.98 15.52
CA TRP A 47 7.32 7.49 14.85
C TRP A 47 7.47 7.54 13.32
N SER A 48 8.62 7.97 12.81
CA SER A 48 8.89 7.97 11.36
C SER A 48 8.82 6.56 10.77
N LEU A 49 9.29 5.53 11.49
CA LEU A 49 9.13 4.15 11.06
C LEU A 49 7.66 3.76 10.95
N TRP A 50 6.82 4.12 11.93
CA TRP A 50 5.40 3.80 11.87
C TRP A 50 4.68 4.53 10.74
N ILE A 51 4.95 5.81 10.53
CA ILE A 51 4.40 6.57 9.39
C ILE A 51 4.81 5.91 8.08
N PHE A 52 6.11 5.60 7.94
CA PHE A 52 6.63 4.91 6.75
C PHE A 52 5.97 3.54 6.54
N LEU A 53 5.85 2.73 7.59
CA LEU A 53 5.23 1.41 7.49
C LEU A 53 3.75 1.50 7.10
N ILE A 54 3.01 2.50 7.59
CA ILE A 54 1.63 2.74 7.21
C ILE A 54 1.55 3.12 5.73
N LEU A 55 2.35 4.11 5.30
CA LEU A 55 2.39 4.54 3.90
C LEU A 55 2.78 3.38 2.97
N PHE A 56 3.80 2.61 3.36
CA PHE A 56 4.26 1.44 2.60
C PHE A 56 3.21 0.33 2.56
N ALA A 57 2.53 0.04 3.68
CA ALA A 57 1.48 -0.97 3.71
C ALA A 57 0.28 -0.57 2.85
N ILE A 58 -0.06 0.73 2.80
CA ILE A 58 -1.12 1.27 1.94
C ILE A 58 -0.69 1.27 0.46
N SER A 59 0.60 1.46 0.17
CA SER A 59 1.08 1.44 -1.23
C SER A 59 1.10 0.05 -1.86
N LEU A 60 1.13 -1.03 -1.07
CA LEU A 60 1.13 -2.40 -1.61
C LEU A 60 -0.16 -2.74 -2.38
N PRO A 61 -1.37 -2.47 -1.85
CA PRO A 61 -2.63 -2.62 -2.59
C PRO A 61 -3.07 -1.31 -3.26
N ALA A 62 -2.14 -0.46 -3.73
CA ALA A 62 -2.49 0.84 -4.31
C ALA A 62 -3.47 0.70 -5.49
N GLU A 63 -3.33 -0.34 -6.32
CA GLU A 63 -4.24 -0.64 -7.44
C GLU A 63 -5.70 -0.91 -7.00
N PHE A 64 -5.97 -1.17 -5.72
CA PHE A 64 -7.35 -1.30 -5.20
C PHE A 64 -7.90 0.03 -4.67
N ILE A 65 -7.03 1.03 -4.46
CA ILE A 65 -7.36 2.35 -3.92
C ILE A 65 -7.43 3.38 -5.04
N ALA A 66 -6.49 3.32 -5.99
CA ALA A 66 -6.34 4.19 -7.14
C ALA A 66 -6.19 3.33 -8.41
N ASN A 67 -7.23 3.35 -9.25
CA ASN A 67 -7.24 2.61 -10.50
C ASN A 67 -8.22 3.22 -11.50
N ASP A 68 -7.92 3.13 -12.79
CA ASP A 68 -8.84 3.49 -13.87
C ASP A 68 -9.82 2.38 -14.24
N LYS A 69 -9.72 1.22 -13.57
CA LYS A 69 -10.63 0.09 -13.69
C LYS A 69 -11.48 -0.09 -12.43
N PRO A 70 -12.73 -0.54 -12.57
CA PRO A 70 -13.55 -0.92 -11.42
C PRO A 70 -12.99 -2.19 -10.75
N LEU A 71 -13.21 -2.29 -9.44
CA LEU A 71 -12.81 -3.45 -8.62
C LEU A 71 -13.64 -4.68 -8.94
N LEU A 72 -14.94 -4.48 -9.18
CA LEU A 72 -15.90 -5.54 -9.43
C LEU A 72 -17.01 -5.03 -10.34
N ILE A 73 -17.43 -5.86 -11.28
CA ILE A 73 -18.58 -5.61 -12.14
C ILE A 73 -19.52 -6.80 -12.01
N ARG A 74 -20.82 -6.52 -11.90
CA ARG A 74 -21.87 -7.51 -12.18
C ARG A 74 -22.53 -7.12 -13.49
N PHE A 75 -22.58 -8.03 -14.46
CA PHE A 75 -23.21 -7.82 -15.76
C PHE A 75 -23.83 -9.15 -16.22
N GLN A 76 -25.11 -9.15 -16.60
CA GLN A 76 -25.83 -10.36 -17.07
C GLN A 76 -25.67 -11.59 -16.14
N GLU A 77 -25.81 -11.38 -14.82
CA GLU A 77 -25.63 -12.40 -13.77
C GLU A 77 -24.20 -12.98 -13.64
N GLN A 78 -23.22 -12.42 -14.35
CA GLN A 78 -21.79 -12.78 -14.23
C GLN A 78 -21.02 -11.71 -13.47
N TYR A 79 -19.96 -12.15 -12.76
CA TYR A 79 -19.04 -11.27 -12.06
C TYR A 79 -17.71 -11.17 -12.79
N TYR A 80 -17.22 -9.95 -12.96
CA TYR A 80 -15.93 -9.63 -13.57
C TYR A 80 -15.09 -8.84 -12.58
N VAL A 81 -13.78 -9.08 -12.55
CA VAL A 81 -12.84 -8.42 -11.62
C VAL A 81 -11.75 -7.70 -12.41
N PRO A 82 -12.04 -6.53 -13.04
CA PRO A 82 -11.14 -5.87 -13.98
C PRO A 82 -9.81 -5.41 -13.39
N VAL A 83 -9.76 -5.19 -12.07
CA VAL A 83 -8.51 -4.91 -11.36
C VAL A 83 -7.51 -6.07 -11.41
N LEU A 84 -7.98 -7.31 -11.62
CA LEU A 84 -7.12 -8.51 -11.69
C LEU A 84 -6.99 -9.09 -13.10
N ALA A 85 -7.93 -8.81 -14.00
CA ALA A 85 -7.98 -9.39 -15.34
C ALA A 85 -8.44 -8.35 -16.37
N THR A 86 -7.94 -8.47 -17.59
CA THR A 86 -8.33 -7.60 -18.70
C THR A 86 -9.48 -8.22 -19.47
N TYR A 87 -10.52 -7.45 -19.76
CA TYR A 87 -11.68 -7.91 -20.51
C TYR A 87 -11.88 -7.03 -21.75
N PRO A 88 -12.23 -7.63 -22.90
CA PRO A 88 -12.55 -6.86 -24.09
C PRO A 88 -13.91 -6.16 -23.94
N GLU A 89 -14.15 -5.12 -24.72
CA GLU A 89 -15.43 -4.41 -24.75
C GLU A 89 -16.60 -5.32 -25.16
N THR A 90 -16.34 -6.28 -26.06
CA THR A 90 -17.31 -7.32 -26.46
C THR A 90 -17.82 -8.16 -25.29
N ALA A 91 -17.08 -8.26 -24.18
CA ALA A 91 -17.53 -8.97 -22.99
C ALA A 91 -18.74 -8.30 -22.31
N PHE A 92 -18.94 -7.01 -22.57
CA PHE A 92 -20.05 -6.23 -22.06
C PHE A 92 -21.10 -5.92 -23.13
N GLY A 93 -20.94 -6.42 -24.36
CA GLY A 93 -21.86 -6.19 -25.48
C GLY A 93 -21.43 -5.08 -26.45
N GLY A 94 -20.18 -4.61 -26.36
CA GLY A 94 -19.62 -3.65 -27.31
C GLY A 94 -19.08 -4.33 -28.58
N ASP A 95 -18.50 -3.54 -29.47
CA ASP A 95 -18.10 -3.99 -30.81
C ASP A 95 -16.60 -4.30 -30.94
N PHE A 96 -15.78 -3.85 -29.98
CA PHE A 96 -14.32 -3.93 -30.06
C PHE A 96 -13.73 -5.07 -29.21
N GLU A 97 -12.78 -5.82 -29.80
CA GLU A 97 -12.00 -6.84 -29.09
C GLU A 97 -10.84 -6.26 -28.25
N THR A 98 -10.74 -4.94 -28.17
CA THR A 98 -9.77 -4.24 -27.33
C THR A 98 -10.24 -4.18 -25.88
N GLU A 99 -9.31 -3.97 -24.97
CA GLU A 99 -9.60 -3.74 -23.55
C GLU A 99 -10.69 -2.66 -23.36
N ALA A 100 -11.69 -2.99 -22.55
CA ALA A 100 -12.81 -2.10 -22.29
C ALA A 100 -12.37 -0.83 -21.55
N ASN A 101 -12.68 0.34 -22.10
CA ASN A 101 -12.49 1.60 -21.39
C ASN A 101 -13.69 1.89 -20.48
N TYR A 102 -13.62 1.44 -19.23
CA TYR A 102 -14.69 1.60 -18.24
C TYR A 102 -15.03 3.05 -17.86
N ARG A 103 -14.21 4.02 -18.26
CA ARG A 103 -14.47 5.45 -18.04
C ARG A 103 -15.25 6.08 -19.19
N ASP A 104 -15.29 5.43 -20.35
CA ASP A 104 -16.09 5.86 -21.48
C ASP A 104 -17.58 5.77 -21.14
N THR A 105 -18.33 6.83 -21.45
CA THR A 105 -19.77 6.88 -21.21
C THR A 105 -20.52 5.73 -21.89
N PHE A 106 -20.10 5.34 -23.10
CA PHE A 106 -20.72 4.24 -23.84
C PHE A 106 -20.60 2.90 -23.11
N VAL A 107 -19.37 2.52 -22.72
CA VAL A 107 -19.11 1.27 -21.99
C VAL A 107 -19.82 1.27 -20.63
N ARG A 108 -19.88 2.43 -19.96
CA ARG A 108 -20.60 2.55 -18.69
C ARG A 108 -22.09 2.31 -18.83
N GLU A 109 -22.74 2.97 -19.80
CA GLU A 109 -24.17 2.82 -20.06
C GLU A 109 -24.53 1.39 -20.42
N LEU A 110 -23.69 0.73 -21.21
CA LEU A 110 -23.83 -0.67 -21.59
C LEU A 110 -23.78 -1.62 -20.39
N ILE A 111 -22.85 -1.38 -19.45
CA ILE A 111 -22.75 -2.20 -18.24
C ILE A 111 -23.90 -1.90 -17.27
N GLU A 112 -24.26 -0.62 -17.11
CA GLU A 112 -25.29 -0.17 -16.18
C GLU A 112 -26.72 -0.53 -16.63
N SER A 113 -26.94 -0.80 -17.93
CA SER A 113 -28.25 -1.25 -18.42
C SER A 113 -28.65 -2.64 -17.90
N GLU A 114 -27.66 -3.49 -17.60
CA GLU A 114 -27.87 -4.88 -17.15
C GLU A 114 -27.01 -5.25 -15.92
N GLY A 115 -26.53 -4.25 -15.19
CA GLY A 115 -25.45 -4.45 -14.23
C GLY A 115 -25.07 -3.25 -13.38
N TRP A 116 -23.93 -3.36 -12.70
CA TRP A 116 -23.32 -2.29 -11.91
C TRP A 116 -21.81 -2.47 -11.81
N MET A 117 -21.11 -1.39 -11.47
CA MET A 117 -19.67 -1.37 -11.25
C MET A 117 -19.33 -0.80 -9.86
N LEU A 118 -18.42 -1.46 -9.16
CA LEU A 118 -17.81 -0.96 -7.92
C LEU A 118 -16.46 -0.34 -8.26
N TRP A 119 -16.35 0.97 -8.08
CA TRP A 119 -15.12 1.72 -8.34
C TRP A 119 -14.21 1.81 -7.10
N PRO A 120 -12.88 1.90 -7.30
CA PRO A 120 -11.95 2.29 -6.25
C PRO A 120 -12.24 3.71 -5.75
N LEU A 121 -11.64 4.08 -4.61
CA LEU A 121 -11.81 5.41 -4.01
C LEU A 121 -11.36 6.53 -4.95
N ILE A 122 -10.27 6.30 -5.68
CA ILE A 122 -9.72 7.19 -6.69
C ILE A 122 -9.87 6.47 -8.04
N PRO A 123 -10.83 6.86 -8.89
CA PRO A 123 -11.08 6.18 -10.17
C PRO A 123 -10.09 6.60 -11.26
N TYR A 124 -8.82 6.81 -10.90
CA TYR A 124 -7.72 7.19 -11.76
C TYR A 124 -6.49 6.35 -11.40
N SER A 125 -5.75 5.93 -12.42
CA SER A 125 -4.40 5.39 -12.28
C SER A 125 -3.38 6.52 -12.50
N PHE A 126 -2.13 6.29 -12.09
CA PHE A 126 -1.03 7.27 -12.20
C PHE A 126 -0.80 7.78 -13.63
N ASN A 127 -1.25 7.05 -14.66
CA ASN A 127 -1.10 7.41 -16.07
C ASN A 127 -2.39 7.88 -16.73
N THR A 128 -3.52 7.91 -16.01
CA THR A 128 -4.82 8.26 -16.56
C THR A 128 -4.91 9.76 -16.83
N ILE A 129 -5.12 10.11 -18.09
CA ILE A 129 -5.32 11.50 -18.52
C ILE A 129 -6.79 11.88 -18.29
N ASN A 130 -7.04 12.94 -17.53
CA ASN A 130 -8.38 13.47 -17.34
C ASN A 130 -8.74 14.45 -18.47
N TYR A 131 -9.56 14.00 -19.42
CA TYR A 131 -10.06 14.84 -20.51
C TYR A 131 -11.24 15.75 -20.11
N HIS A 132 -11.86 15.51 -18.95
CA HIS A 132 -13.05 16.24 -18.48
C HIS A 132 -12.70 17.36 -17.49
N LEU A 133 -11.57 18.04 -17.71
CA LEU A 133 -11.18 19.18 -16.89
C LEU A 133 -11.93 20.45 -17.31
N HIS A 134 -12.38 21.23 -16.32
CA HIS A 134 -13.05 22.51 -16.54
C HIS A 134 -12.07 23.64 -16.94
N ARG A 135 -10.76 23.41 -16.80
CA ARG A 135 -9.67 24.36 -17.02
C ARG A 135 -8.47 23.59 -17.59
N PRO A 136 -7.55 24.25 -18.32
CA PRO A 136 -6.34 23.58 -18.79
C PRO A 136 -5.51 23.05 -17.62
N ALA A 137 -4.77 21.98 -17.88
CA ALA A 137 -3.78 21.43 -16.96
C ALA A 137 -2.57 22.37 -16.82
N PRO A 138 -1.93 22.44 -15.64
CA PRO A 138 -2.33 21.83 -14.37
C PRO A 138 -3.56 22.52 -13.76
N SER A 139 -4.50 21.74 -13.22
CA SER A 139 -5.72 22.25 -12.59
C SER A 139 -5.64 22.19 -11.06
N PRO A 140 -6.27 23.13 -10.32
CA PRO A 140 -6.29 23.10 -8.86
C PRO A 140 -7.11 21.92 -8.29
N PRO A 141 -7.00 21.63 -6.99
CA PRO A 141 -7.84 20.68 -6.27
C PRO A 141 -9.34 20.79 -6.58
N SER A 142 -9.99 19.64 -6.80
CA SER A 142 -11.41 19.51 -7.11
C SER A 142 -12.02 18.25 -6.47
N SER A 143 -13.33 18.07 -6.60
CA SER A 143 -14.01 16.85 -6.13
C SER A 143 -13.60 15.60 -6.92
N SER A 144 -13.25 15.74 -8.20
CA SER A 144 -12.78 14.64 -9.05
C SER A 144 -11.29 14.36 -8.87
N ASN A 145 -10.49 15.40 -8.60
CA ASN A 145 -9.04 15.32 -8.45
C ASN A 145 -8.61 16.06 -7.18
N TRP A 146 -8.48 15.35 -6.05
CA TRP A 146 -8.44 15.99 -4.71
C TRP A 146 -7.23 16.89 -4.48
N LEU A 147 -6.10 16.64 -5.15
CA LEU A 147 -4.92 17.52 -5.12
C LEU A 147 -4.68 18.25 -6.44
N GLY A 148 -5.60 18.13 -7.40
CA GLY A 148 -5.49 18.72 -8.72
C GLY A 148 -4.84 17.79 -9.74
N THR A 149 -4.37 18.37 -10.84
CA THR A 149 -3.69 17.63 -11.92
C THR A 149 -2.29 18.15 -12.21
N ASP A 150 -1.44 17.27 -12.77
CA ASP A 150 -0.12 17.64 -13.28
C ASP A 150 -0.20 18.40 -14.62
N ASP A 151 0.94 18.66 -15.26
CA ASP A 151 1.03 19.33 -16.57
C ASP A 151 0.48 18.50 -17.74
N GLN A 152 0.24 17.20 -17.53
CA GLN A 152 -0.33 16.26 -18.49
C GLN A 152 -1.80 15.91 -18.21
N ALA A 153 -2.47 16.65 -17.32
CA ALA A 153 -3.85 16.40 -16.90
C ALA A 153 -4.06 15.09 -16.13
N ARG A 154 -3.01 14.50 -15.55
CA ARG A 154 -3.11 13.31 -14.68
C ARG A 154 -3.42 13.70 -13.26
N ASP A 155 -4.10 12.82 -12.53
CA ASP A 155 -4.39 13.03 -11.12
C ASP A 155 -3.12 12.98 -10.26
N VAL A 156 -2.99 13.90 -9.30
CA VAL A 156 -1.81 13.99 -8.41
C VAL A 156 -1.88 13.03 -7.22
N VAL A 157 -3.08 12.57 -6.86
CA VAL A 157 -3.30 11.65 -5.71
C VAL A 157 -3.13 10.19 -6.12
N ALA A 158 -3.45 9.87 -7.38
CA ALA A 158 -3.37 8.54 -7.97
C ALA A 158 -1.96 7.95 -8.03
#